data_AF-A0A925W6B8-F1
#
_entry.id   AF-A0A925W6B8-F1
#
_cell.length_a   1.000
_cell.length_b   1.000
_cell.length_c   1.000
_cell.angle_alpha   90.00
_cell.angle_beta   90.00
_cell.angle_gamma   90.00
#
_symmetry.space_group_name_H-M   'P 1'
#
loop_
_entity.id
_entity.type
_entity.pdbx_description
1 polymer ?
#
loop_
_entity_poly.entity_id
_entity_poly.type
_entity_poly.pdbx_seq_one_letter_code
_entity_poly.pdbx_strand_id
1 'polypeptide(L)' 'SMNEQRRKELAKVLHKLAEDGRIAIRHARTDARDKIKKLDGVSEDDKKHAEKDLQKMHDDFIGKIDAQLKAKEAEIMEV' A
#
# COMPACT_ATOMS: atom_id res chain seq x y z
N SER A 1 -26.10 -17.37 -7.25
CA SER A 1 -26.01 -15.91 -7.23
C SER A 1 -25.97 -15.45 -5.78
N MET A 2 -24.97 -14.64 -5.41
CA MET A 2 -24.85 -14.07 -4.08
C MET A 2 -25.87 -12.93 -3.92
N ASN A 3 -26.53 -12.81 -2.77
CA ASN A 3 -27.45 -11.71 -2.54
C ASN A 3 -26.71 -10.37 -2.36
N GLU A 4 -27.39 -9.26 -2.61
CA GLU A 4 -26.82 -7.91 -2.56
C GLU A 4 -26.26 -7.56 -1.18
N GLN A 5 -26.91 -8.02 -0.11
CA GLN A 5 -26.46 -7.78 1.26
C GLN A 5 -25.09 -8.41 1.53
N ARG A 6 -24.87 -9.63 1.05
CA ARG A 6 -23.57 -10.31 1.20
C ARG A 6 -22.47 -9.64 0.37
N ARG A 7 -22.78 -9.13 -0.83
CA ARG A 7 -21.84 -8.33 -1.64
C ARG A 7 -21.38 -7.07 -0.89
N LYS A 8 -22.32 -6.34 -0.27
CA LYS A 8 -22.03 -5.15 0.54
C LYS A 8 -21.16 -5.45 1.76
N GLU A 9 -21.38 -6.58 2.43
CA GLU A 9 -20.53 -7.02 3.55
C GLU A 9 -19.09 -7.30 3.10
N LEU A 10 -18.92 -8.01 1.99
CA LEU A 10 -17.59 -8.33 1.46
C LEU A 10 -16.84 -7.07 1.02
N ALA A 11 -17.52 -6.11 0.38
CA ALA A 11 -16.92 -4.82 0.03
C ALA A 11 -16.36 -4.09 1.26
N LYS A 12 -17.11 -4.06 2.38
CA LYS A 12 -16.60 -3.48 3.65
C LYS A 12 -15.34 -4.17 4.15
N VAL A 13 -15.28 -5.50 4.06
CA VAL A 13 -14.09 -6.26 4.46
C VAL A 13 -12.90 -5.93 3.56
N LEU A 14 -13.10 -5.85 2.24
CA LEU A 14 -12.05 -5.47 1.30
C LEU A 14 -11.47 -4.08 1.58
N HIS A 15 -12.33 -3.08 1.83
CA HIS A 15 -11.87 -1.74 2.19
C HIS A 15 -11.03 -1.73 3.48
N LYS A 16 -11.44 -2.50 4.49
CA LYS A 16 -10.67 -2.61 5.73
C LYS A 16 -9.29 -3.22 5.47
N LEU A 17 -9.23 -4.31 4.72
CA LEU A 17 -7.96 -4.96 4.36
C LEU A 17 -7.04 -4.04 3.55
N ALA A 18 -7.60 -3.28 2.61
CA ALA A 18 -6.85 -2.30 1.84
C ALA A 18 -6.26 -1.22 2.76
N GLU A 19 -7.04 -0.69 3.70
CA GLU A 19 -6.56 0.33 4.62
C GLU A 19 -5.47 -0.19 5.57
N ASP A 20 -5.66 -1.39 6.14
CA ASP A 20 -4.66 -2.05 6.98
C ASP A 20 -3.34 -2.24 6.20
N GLY A 21 -3.42 -2.63 4.92
CA GLY A 21 -2.26 -2.74 4.02
C GLY A 21 -1.56 -1.41 3.76
N ARG A 22 -2.30 -0.32 3.50
CA ARG A 22 -1.74 1.02 3.30
C ARG A 22 -1.02 1.52 4.56
N ILE A 23 -1.59 1.28 5.73
CA ILE A 23 -0.98 1.62 7.02
C ILE A 23 0.35 0.86 7.18
N ALA A 24 0.35 -0.45 6.93
CA ALA A 24 1.56 -1.27 7.04
C ALA A 24 2.69 -0.78 6.10
N ILE A 25 2.37 -0.45 4.85
CA ILE A 25 3.35 0.10 3.90
C ILE A 25 3.90 1.46 4.39
N ARG A 26 3.04 2.34 4.91
CA ARG A 26 3.46 3.65 5.43
C ARG A 26 4.40 3.51 6.62
N HIS A 27 4.11 2.59 7.54
CA HIS A 27 4.99 2.28 8.67
C HIS A 27 6.34 1.73 8.19
N ALA A 28 6.34 0.73 7.31
CA ALA A 28 7.56 0.15 6.75
C ALA A 28 8.44 1.21 6.04
N ARG A 29 7.83 2.11 5.26
CA ARG A 29 8.54 3.24 4.64
C ARG A 29 9.17 4.16 5.68
N THR A 30 8.45 4.46 6.75
CA THR A 30 8.94 5.36 7.82
C THR A 30 10.15 4.75 8.52
N ASP A 31 10.06 3.47 8.89
CA ASP A 31 11.16 2.73 9.50
C ASP A 31 12.38 2.64 8.58
N ALA A 32 12.17 2.38 7.30
CA ALA A 32 13.25 2.31 6.31
C ALA A 32 13.94 3.67 6.11
N ARG A 33 13.16 4.76 6.00
CA ARG A 33 13.70 6.12 5.88
C ARG A 33 14.52 6.50 7.12
N ASP A 34 14.02 6.19 8.31
CA ASP A 34 14.72 6.52 9.54
C ASP A 34 16.03 5.71 9.69
N LYS A 35 16.09 4.50 9.12
CA LYS A 35 17.35 3.73 8.98
C LYS A 35 18.30 4.40 7.98
N ILE A 36 17.82 4.82 6.81
CA ILE A 36 18.63 5.53 5.79
C ILE A 36 19.30 6.77 6.39
N LYS A 37 18.55 7.56 7.16
CA LYS A 37 19.08 8.78 7.81
C LYS A 37 20.19 8.51 8.82
N LYS A 38 20.16 7.34 9.47
CA LYS A 38 21.14 6.92 10.48
C LYS A 38 22.36 6.19 9.89
N LEU A 39 22.45 6.03 8.57
CA LEU A 39 23.61 5.40 7.94
C LEU A 39 24.82 6.34 7.99
N ASP A 40 25.88 5.88 8.65
CA ASP A 40 27.19 6.53 8.65
C ASP A 40 28.05 5.99 7.51
N GLY A 41 29.00 6.80 7.02
CA GLY A 41 29.94 6.40 5.96
C GLY A 41 29.35 6.34 4.54
N VAL A 42 28.10 6.78 4.36
CA VAL A 42 27.42 6.89 3.05
C VAL A 42 27.26 8.37 2.68
N SER A 43 27.42 8.70 1.40
CA SER A 43 27.28 10.08 0.93
C SER A 43 25.83 10.58 1.05
N GLU A 44 25.65 11.89 1.19
CA GLU A 44 24.32 12.50 1.26
C GLU A 44 23.53 12.35 -0.06
N ASP A 45 24.24 12.27 -1.20
CA ASP A 45 23.60 12.05 -2.50
C ASP A 45 23.09 10.61 -2.64
N ASP A 46 23.84 9.62 -2.15
CA ASP A 46 23.40 8.22 -2.11
C ASP A 46 22.19 8.05 -1.19
N LYS A 47 22.18 8.70 -0.02
CA LYS A 47 21.02 8.70 0.88
C LYS A 47 19.79 9.31 0.22
N LYS A 48 19.93 10.44 -0.48
CA LYS A 48 18.83 11.06 -1.24
C LYS A 48 18.34 10.15 -2.37
N HIS A 49 19.23 9.41 -3.03
CA HIS A 49 18.84 8.45 -4.05
C HIS A 49 18.02 7.30 -3.44
N ALA A 50 18.50 6.74 -2.33
CA ALA A 50 17.79 5.70 -1.60
C ALA A 50 16.41 6.17 -1.09
N GLU A 51 16.29 7.41 -0.58
CA GLU A 51 15.00 7.99 -0.18
C GLU A 51 14.04 8.14 -1.37
N LYS A 52 14.54 8.55 -2.55
CA LYS A 52 13.72 8.64 -3.77
C LYS A 52 13.21 7.27 -4.21
N ASP A 53 14.06 6.25 -4.20
CA ASP A 53 13.65 4.90 -4.60
C ASP A 53 12.72 4.27 -3.57
N LEU A 54 12.94 4.53 -2.29
CA LEU A 54 12.00 4.17 -1.22
C LEU A 54 10.61 4.80 -1.44
N GLN A 55 10.57 6.07 -1.85
CA GLN A 55 9.31 6.76 -2.15
C GLN A 55 8.62 6.16 -3.38
N LYS A 56 9.35 5.87 -4.46
CA LYS A 56 8.79 5.17 -5.63
C LYS A 56 8.19 3.82 -5.25
N MET A 57 8.92 3.01 -4.48
CA MET A 57 8.42 1.71 -4.01
C MET A 57 7.14 1.87 -3.18
N HIS A 58 7.11 2.84 -2.26
CA HIS A 58 5.89 3.15 -1.50
C HIS A 58 4.71 3.44 -2.43
N ASP A 59 4.88 4.35 -3.39
CA ASP A 59 3.81 4.78 -4.29
C ASP A 59 3.33 3.63 -5.19
N ASP A 60 4.25 2.81 -5.68
CA ASP A 60 3.94 1.62 -6.48
C ASP A 60 3.07 0.62 -5.70
N PHE A 61 3.40 0.34 -4.42
CA PHE A 61 2.64 -0.62 -3.63
C PHE A 61 1.29 -0.07 -3.16
N ILE A 62 1.17 1.24 -2.90
CA ILE A 62 -0.13 1.89 -2.69
C ILE A 62 -0.99 1.74 -3.95
N GLY A 63 -0.45 2.04 -5.12
CA GLY A 63 -1.16 1.88 -6.40
C GLY A 63 -1.60 0.43 -6.65
N LYS A 64 -0.78 -0.57 -6.28
CA LYS A 64 -1.16 -1.99 -6.36
C LYS A 64 -2.34 -2.34 -5.45
N ILE A 65 -2.36 -1.84 -4.21
CA ILE A 65 -3.50 -2.05 -3.30
C ILE A 65 -4.78 -1.47 -3.91
N ASP A 66 -4.71 -0.24 -4.42
CA ASP A 66 -5.89 0.44 -4.99
C ASP A 66 -6.41 -0.28 -6.24
N ALA A 67 -5.50 -0.75 -7.10
CA ALA A 67 -5.85 -1.54 -8.28
C ALA A 67 -6.51 -2.87 -7.89
N GLN A 68 -5.96 -3.58 -6.91
CA GLN A 68 -6.51 -4.87 -6.43
C GLN A 68 -7.87 -4.69 -5.77
N LEU A 69 -8.03 -3.66 -4.93
CA LEU A 69 -9.30 -3.33 -4.30
C LEU A 69 -10.38 -3.08 -5.36
N LYS A 70 -10.10 -2.20 -6.32
CA LYS A 70 -11.03 -1.87 -7.40
C LYS A 70 -11.41 -3.08 -8.24
N ALA A 71 -10.44 -3.90 -8.61
CA ALA A 71 -10.69 -5.12 -9.40
C ALA A 71 -11.57 -6.10 -8.63
N LYS A 72 -11.28 -6.34 -7.34
CA LYS A 72 -12.04 -7.30 -6.54
C LYS A 72 -13.44 -6.82 -6.19
N GLU A 73 -13.60 -5.51 -5.96
CA GLU A 73 -14.93 -4.90 -5.80
C GLU A 73 -15.79 -5.05 -7.05
N ALA A 74 -15.23 -4.79 -8.23
CA ALA A 74 -15.95 -4.97 -9.49
C ALA A 74 -16.42 -6.42 -9.66
N GLU A 75 -15.54 -7.40 -9.44
CA GLU A 75 -15.87 -8.84 -9.52
C GLU A 75 -16.99 -9.24 -8.56
N ILE A 76 -17.02 -8.69 -7.34
CA ILE A 76 -18.06 -8.99 -6.34
C ILE A 76 -19.41 -8.39 -6.74
N MET A 77 -19.40 -7.22 -7.36
CA MET A 77 -20.59 -6.46 -7.74
C MET A 77 -21.16 -6.86 -9.11
N GLU A 78 -20.36 -7.51 -9.94
CA GLU A 78 -20.80 -8.14 -11.18
C GLU A 78 -21.81 -9.27 -10.90
N VAL A 79 -22.84 -9.37 -11.75
CA VAL A 79 -23.99 -10.27 -11.57
C VAL A 79 -23.93 -11.42 -12.54
#